data_AF-A0A517TYD7-F1
#
_entry.id   AF-A0A517TYD7-F1
#
_cell.length_a   1.000
_cell.length_b   1.000
_cell.length_c   1.000
_cell.angle_alpha   90.00
_cell.angle_beta   90.00
_cell.angle_gamma   90.00
#
_symmetry.space_group_name_H-M   'P 1'
#
loop_
_entity.id
_entity.type
_entity.pdbx_description
1 polymer ?
#
loop_
_entity_poly.entity_id
_entity_poly.type
_entity_poly.pdbx_seq_one_letter_code
_entity_poly.pdbx_strand_id
1 'polypeptide(L)'
;MKARIWKSISRGRRTLATTIAAAFLFIGAEHALTQAMEQESNPPPGGEGIEKIELRSYPLATPMTFPGDPSGEKITSFKIKGEARAGEDGSAQLSLNSSPLTFNEFGDVELTEVRPPRAITVALIRHSSENHEISLFEISSPKLQSPQKALLLLKHDDPQSGQLLIGKMRRSEPGIAGSISLSEIALLRNDRASQKIEVSQQKLRDDIVMYSPQNPRVFLKGQLGGNGTLMHNENHTGVEWRKCSIMHYATAMAFPHKPLTMEPVELADPLNQGRRLFRLAFAAPSELGEVFLVVSPAAAGPHRLIIREAGQTRRVLPLTPEGIEPWAKLQTAFSQLPLSEQNAITRISDASSTNFFHDYIIRSGHVIYISLSHDHANRETLAQLRDLPQLFDLRIKYSNVPPEVLADALSELKGVTSLELHELQYTPDLLEAIGKMPKVESLWLTNTPKTLLTNESLRRLSGGAPRLQELHLSAFGPADEGFLHLAQLPSLKKLSLNAPQASEEGLKRLRDAMPNCTARIYQLGE
;
A
#
# COMPACT_ATOMS: atom_id res chain seq x y z
N MET A 1 -24.57 44.02 37.81
CA MET A 1 -24.18 44.60 36.52
C MET A 1 -24.15 43.47 35.50
N LYS A 2 -25.26 42.81 35.12
CA LYS A 2 -26.54 43.33 34.60
C LYS A 2 -26.32 44.51 33.64
N ALA A 3 -26.70 44.27 32.38
CA ALA A 3 -27.07 45.24 31.37
C ALA A 3 -25.96 46.11 30.75
N ARG A 4 -25.32 45.56 29.72
CA ARG A 4 -25.11 46.24 28.43
C ARG A 4 -24.60 45.20 27.42
N ILE A 5 -25.01 45.33 26.17
CA ILE A 5 -24.77 44.39 25.05
C ILE A 5 -25.87 43.31 24.91
N TRP A 6 -27.14 43.72 25.08
CA TRP A 6 -28.27 43.15 24.33
C TRP A 6 -29.33 44.26 24.12
N LYS A 7 -29.14 45.01 23.04
CA LYS A 7 -30.21 45.66 22.26
C LYS A 7 -29.65 45.73 20.85
N SER A 8 -29.94 44.68 20.10
CA SER A 8 -30.98 44.71 19.06
C SER A 8 -30.43 45.41 17.83
N ILE A 9 -29.90 44.65 16.87
CA ILE A 9 -30.73 44.02 15.83
C ILE A 9 -31.48 45.12 15.07
N SER A 10 -31.01 45.42 13.86
CA SER A 10 -31.79 45.26 12.63
C SER A 10 -31.12 46.03 11.49
N ARG A 11 -31.17 45.43 10.29
CA ARG A 11 -30.73 45.95 8.98
C ARG A 11 -29.22 45.77 8.74
N GLY A 12 -28.76 44.97 7.79
CA GLY A 12 -29.43 44.24 6.73
C GLY A 12 -28.38 43.43 5.97
N ARG A 13 -28.80 42.26 5.50
CA ARG A 13 -28.14 41.45 4.49
C ARG A 13 -27.71 42.31 3.29
N ARG A 14 -26.49 42.09 2.79
CA ARG A 14 -26.12 41.79 1.39
C ARG A 14 -24.68 42.25 1.11
N THR A 15 -24.01 41.47 0.25
CA THR A 15 -22.75 41.77 -0.46
C THR A 15 -21.47 41.91 0.36
N LEU A 16 -20.84 40.77 0.69
CA LEU A 16 -19.39 40.63 0.58
C LEU A 16 -19.10 39.62 -0.54
N ALA A 17 -19.26 40.12 -1.76
CA ALA A 17 -18.65 39.58 -2.96
C ALA A 17 -17.75 40.69 -3.50
N THR A 18 -16.54 40.29 -3.90
CA THR A 18 -15.68 40.97 -4.89
C THR A 18 -14.96 42.27 -4.50
N THR A 19 -13.63 42.20 -4.69
CA THR A 19 -12.75 43.24 -5.28
C THR A 19 -11.97 44.17 -4.34
N ILE A 20 -10.75 43.75 -4.00
CA ILE A 20 -9.45 44.42 -4.31
C ILE A 20 -8.41 43.26 -4.32
N ALA A 21 -7.72 42.79 -5.36
CA ALA A 21 -7.32 43.26 -6.70
C ALA A 21 -6.52 44.57 -6.71
N ALA A 22 -5.18 44.48 -6.64
CA ALA A 22 -4.28 44.67 -7.80
C ALA A 22 -2.83 45.06 -7.41
N ALA A 23 -1.90 44.69 -8.31
CA ALA A 23 -0.45 44.97 -8.38
C ALA A 23 0.44 44.08 -7.48
N PHE A 24 1.08 43.02 -8.00
CA PHE A 24 2.10 43.07 -9.05
C PHE A 24 1.89 42.09 -10.22
N LEU A 25 1.55 42.71 -11.36
CA LEU A 25 1.91 42.43 -12.75
C LEU A 25 3.46 42.27 -12.89
N PHE A 26 4.09 41.47 -13.78
CA PHE A 26 3.89 41.31 -15.23
C PHE A 26 4.73 40.13 -15.80
N ILE A 27 4.12 39.33 -16.70
CA ILE A 27 4.58 38.82 -18.03
C ILE A 27 5.87 37.96 -18.12
N GLY A 28 5.93 36.84 -18.86
CA GLY A 28 4.99 36.17 -19.76
C GLY A 28 5.75 35.25 -20.75
N ALA A 29 5.03 34.21 -21.19
CA ALA A 29 5.11 33.46 -22.45
C ALA A 29 6.48 32.96 -22.98
N GLU A 30 6.61 31.65 -23.24
CA GLU A 30 6.23 31.06 -24.54
C GLU A 30 6.31 29.52 -24.58
N HIS A 31 5.36 28.93 -25.32
CA HIS A 31 5.35 27.65 -26.07
C HIS A 31 5.64 26.33 -25.31
N ALA A 32 4.67 25.45 -25.02
CA ALA A 32 3.57 24.88 -25.82
C ALA A 32 4.03 24.12 -27.09
N LEU A 33 4.17 22.79 -26.94
CA LEU A 33 3.97 21.69 -27.91
C LEU A 33 4.41 20.42 -27.13
N THR A 34 3.56 19.52 -26.66
CA THR A 34 2.46 18.88 -27.37
C THR A 34 1.46 18.30 -26.35
N GLN A 35 0.21 18.77 -26.40
CA GLN A 35 -0.97 18.05 -25.92
C GLN A 35 -1.68 17.40 -27.12
N ALA A 36 -2.57 16.44 -26.82
CA ALA A 36 -3.39 15.58 -27.70
C ALA A 36 -2.64 14.33 -28.16
N MET A 37 -3.06 13.09 -27.89
CA MET A 37 -4.37 12.48 -27.64
C MET A 37 -4.14 11.36 -26.60
N GLU A 38 -4.94 11.20 -25.55
CA GLU A 38 -6.08 10.26 -25.53
C GLU A 38 -7.09 10.72 -24.46
N GLN A 39 -8.28 11.11 -24.94
CA GLN A 39 -9.49 11.07 -24.13
C GLN A 39 -9.95 9.61 -24.06
N GLU A 40 -10.14 9.08 -22.86
CA GLU A 40 -11.31 8.24 -22.58
C GLU A 40 -11.74 8.34 -21.11
N SER A 41 -12.86 9.05 -20.93
CA SER A 41 -13.79 9.07 -19.79
C SER A 41 -13.24 9.17 -18.36
N ASN A 42 -13.05 10.40 -17.88
CA ASN A 42 -13.31 10.73 -16.48
C ASN A 42 -14.84 10.82 -16.26
N PRO A 43 -15.41 10.28 -15.16
CA PRO A 43 -16.79 10.59 -14.79
C PRO A 43 -16.92 12.08 -14.43
N PRO A 44 -18.08 12.71 -14.63
CA PRO A 44 -18.21 14.16 -14.49
C PRO A 44 -18.08 14.57 -13.02
N PRO A 45 -17.47 15.75 -12.73
CA PRO A 45 -17.43 16.29 -11.39
C PRO A 45 -18.80 16.89 -11.06
N GLY A 46 -19.47 16.36 -10.03
CA GLY A 46 -20.64 16.98 -9.40
C GLY A 46 -22.02 16.73 -10.05
N GLY A 47 -22.42 15.47 -10.26
CA GLY A 47 -23.79 15.14 -10.69
C GLY A 47 -24.59 14.38 -9.63
N GLU A 48 -25.87 14.73 -9.46
CA GLU A 48 -26.95 13.98 -8.77
C GLU A 48 -27.19 12.60 -9.44
N GLY A 49 -26.16 11.75 -9.48
CA GLY A 49 -26.16 10.51 -10.24
C GLY A 49 -26.75 9.35 -9.45
N ILE A 50 -27.84 8.78 -9.97
CA ILE A 50 -28.35 7.47 -9.55
C ILE A 50 -27.26 6.43 -9.78
N GLU A 51 -26.79 5.77 -8.71
CA GLU A 51 -25.78 4.73 -8.79
C GLU A 51 -26.45 3.35 -8.74
N LYS A 52 -26.30 2.56 -9.81
CA LYS A 52 -26.78 1.17 -9.84
C LYS A 52 -25.78 0.28 -9.14
N ILE A 53 -26.22 -0.36 -8.07
CA ILE A 53 -25.40 -1.18 -7.18
C ILE A 53 -25.85 -2.63 -7.27
N GLU A 54 -24.91 -3.53 -7.50
CA GLU A 54 -25.11 -4.97 -7.43
C GLU A 54 -23.94 -5.60 -6.67
N LEU A 55 -24.14 -5.83 -5.38
CA LEU A 55 -23.11 -6.28 -4.44
C LEU A 55 -23.50 -7.63 -3.86
N ARG A 56 -22.54 -8.53 -3.80
CA ARG A 56 -22.71 -9.85 -3.20
C ARG A 56 -21.64 -10.10 -2.15
N SER A 57 -22.07 -10.60 -0.99
CA SER A 57 -21.14 -11.08 0.02
C SER A 57 -20.55 -12.41 -0.39
N TYR A 58 -19.29 -12.61 -0.03
CA TYR A 58 -18.82 -13.98 0.13
C TYR A 58 -19.62 -14.70 1.21
N PRO A 59 -19.66 -16.04 1.17
CA PRO A 59 -20.17 -16.82 2.29
C PRO A 59 -19.44 -16.44 3.58
N LEU A 60 -20.22 -16.11 4.60
CA LEU A 60 -19.71 -15.65 5.89
C LEU A 60 -19.19 -16.85 6.67
N ALA A 61 -17.88 -16.85 6.97
CA ALA A 61 -17.24 -17.91 7.75
C ALA A 61 -17.84 -18.06 9.16
N THR A 62 -18.36 -16.97 9.72
CA THR A 62 -19.16 -16.99 10.94
C THR A 62 -20.55 -16.48 10.60
N PRO A 63 -21.58 -17.36 10.58
CA PRO A 63 -22.95 -16.93 10.32
C PRO A 63 -23.40 -15.90 11.34
N MET A 64 -23.93 -14.78 10.86
CA MET A 64 -24.27 -13.62 11.69
C MET A 64 -25.77 -13.38 11.71
N THR A 65 -26.28 -12.73 12.75
CA THR A 65 -27.65 -12.19 12.69
C THR A 65 -27.60 -10.84 11.99
N PHE A 66 -28.49 -10.63 11.00
CA PHE A 66 -28.57 -9.33 10.36
C PHE A 66 -29.30 -8.35 11.29
N PRO A 67 -28.73 -7.17 11.60
CA PRO A 67 -29.35 -6.25 12.55
C PRO A 67 -30.79 -5.88 12.17
N GLY A 68 -31.72 -6.04 13.11
CA GLY A 68 -33.14 -5.76 12.90
C GLY A 68 -33.90 -6.82 12.11
N ASP A 69 -33.27 -7.91 11.69
CA ASP A 69 -33.98 -8.99 11.00
C ASP A 69 -34.99 -9.70 11.93
N PRO A 70 -36.30 -9.69 11.62
CA PRO A 70 -37.32 -10.31 12.47
C PRO A 70 -37.20 -11.83 12.60
N SER A 71 -36.51 -12.51 11.67
CA SER A 71 -36.37 -13.97 11.79
C SER A 71 -35.33 -14.38 12.82
N GLY A 72 -34.38 -13.49 13.14
CA GLY A 72 -33.23 -13.80 13.98
C GLY A 72 -32.34 -14.93 13.45
N GLU A 73 -32.53 -15.35 12.19
CA GLU A 73 -31.76 -16.43 11.59
C GLU A 73 -30.30 -16.01 11.40
N LYS A 74 -29.41 -17.01 11.48
CA LYS A 74 -28.01 -16.79 11.14
C LYS A 74 -27.86 -16.76 9.62
N ILE A 75 -27.56 -15.57 9.11
CA ILE A 75 -27.31 -15.30 7.72
C ILE A 75 -25.89 -15.77 7.37
N THR A 76 -25.81 -16.54 6.28
CA THR A 76 -24.58 -17.13 5.75
C THR A 76 -24.11 -16.44 4.48
N SER A 77 -24.97 -15.71 3.78
CA SER A 77 -24.59 -14.75 2.73
C SER A 77 -25.71 -13.77 2.44
N PHE A 78 -25.41 -12.64 1.80
CA PHE A 78 -26.43 -11.70 1.35
C PHE A 78 -26.05 -11.05 0.01
N LYS A 79 -27.07 -10.54 -0.69
CA LYS A 79 -26.94 -9.79 -1.94
C LYS A 79 -27.78 -8.53 -1.88
N ILE A 80 -27.23 -7.41 -2.33
CA ILE A 80 -27.93 -6.13 -2.45
C ILE A 80 -27.94 -5.74 -3.92
N LYS A 81 -29.13 -5.44 -4.45
CA LYS A 81 -29.31 -4.97 -5.81
C LYS A 81 -30.29 -3.82 -5.87
N GLY A 82 -29.87 -2.68 -6.40
CA GLY A 82 -30.75 -1.51 -6.47
C GLY A 82 -30.07 -0.25 -6.96
N GLU A 83 -30.69 0.87 -6.65
CA GLU A 83 -30.27 2.21 -7.01
C GLU A 83 -30.06 3.02 -5.74
N ALA A 84 -28.84 3.51 -5.52
CA ALA A 84 -28.55 4.46 -4.46
C ALA A 84 -28.62 5.90 -4.98
N ARG A 85 -29.09 6.81 -4.12
CA ARG A 85 -29.12 8.25 -4.39
C ARG A 85 -28.34 9.00 -3.32
N ALA A 86 -27.66 10.07 -3.71
CA ALA A 86 -26.93 10.92 -2.78
C ALA A 86 -27.92 11.73 -1.93
N GLY A 87 -27.91 11.53 -0.61
CA GLY A 87 -28.75 12.29 0.33
C GLY A 87 -30.27 12.00 0.27
N GLU A 88 -30.73 11.10 -0.61
CA GLU A 88 -32.13 10.68 -0.74
C GLU A 88 -32.30 9.16 -0.62
N ASP A 89 -33.53 8.71 -0.35
CA ASP A 89 -33.89 7.30 -0.32
C ASP A 89 -33.85 6.70 -1.74
N GLY A 90 -32.77 5.99 -2.05
CA GLY A 90 -32.72 5.05 -3.16
C GLY A 90 -33.54 3.78 -2.87
N SER A 91 -33.73 2.90 -3.85
CA SER A 91 -34.48 1.64 -3.70
C SER A 91 -33.61 0.43 -4.02
N ALA A 92 -33.54 -0.53 -3.09
CA ALA A 92 -32.81 -1.77 -3.31
C ALA A 92 -33.56 -3.00 -2.75
N GLN A 93 -33.19 -4.16 -3.27
CA GLN A 93 -33.55 -5.46 -2.70
C GLN A 93 -32.34 -6.05 -1.98
N LEU A 94 -32.51 -6.34 -0.70
CA LEU A 94 -31.60 -7.10 0.14
C LEU A 94 -32.08 -8.55 0.20
N SER A 95 -31.33 -9.46 -0.40
CA SER A 95 -31.56 -10.90 -0.28
C SER A 95 -30.67 -11.47 0.81
N LEU A 96 -31.27 -12.03 1.85
CA LEU A 96 -30.60 -12.71 2.97
C LEU A 96 -30.70 -14.22 2.79
N ASN A 97 -29.57 -14.91 2.85
CA ASN A 97 -29.51 -16.36 2.78
C ASN A 97 -29.12 -16.94 4.15
N SER A 98 -29.93 -17.85 4.66
CA SER A 98 -29.73 -18.55 5.94
C SER A 98 -29.40 -20.03 5.75
N SER A 99 -29.07 -20.45 4.53
CA SER A 99 -28.70 -21.84 4.23
C SER A 99 -27.49 -22.22 5.07
N PRO A 100 -27.55 -23.28 5.89
CA PRO A 100 -26.41 -23.71 6.68
C PRO A 100 -25.27 -24.14 5.75
N LEU A 101 -24.07 -23.70 6.12
CA LEU A 101 -22.86 -23.96 5.37
C LEU A 101 -21.91 -24.77 6.22
N THR A 102 -21.21 -25.68 5.58
CA THR A 102 -19.95 -26.22 6.05
C THR A 102 -18.84 -25.77 5.10
N PHE A 103 -17.61 -26.00 5.51
CA PHE A 103 -16.46 -25.83 4.64
C PHE A 103 -15.76 -27.16 4.48
N ASN A 104 -15.42 -27.49 3.25
CA ASN A 104 -14.56 -28.64 2.99
C ASN A 104 -13.10 -28.36 3.33
N GLU A 105 -12.24 -29.31 3.01
CA GLU A 105 -10.85 -29.25 3.38
C GLU A 105 -10.08 -28.12 2.71
N PHE A 106 -10.57 -27.66 1.55
CA PHE A 106 -10.03 -26.55 0.78
C PHE A 106 -10.67 -25.21 1.17
N GLY A 107 -11.56 -25.18 2.15
CA GLY A 107 -12.24 -23.96 2.57
C GLY A 107 -13.24 -23.46 1.53
N ASP A 108 -13.70 -24.35 0.65
CA ASP A 108 -14.84 -24.08 -0.20
C ASP A 108 -16.13 -24.31 0.56
N VAL A 109 -17.14 -23.55 0.17
CA VAL A 109 -18.42 -23.50 0.84
C VAL A 109 -19.29 -24.63 0.33
N GLU A 110 -19.77 -25.46 1.25
CA GLU A 110 -20.68 -26.54 0.97
C GLU A 110 -22.00 -26.28 1.69
N LEU A 111 -23.08 -26.25 0.92
CA LEU A 111 -24.42 -26.13 1.47
C LEU A 111 -24.80 -27.49 2.06
N THR A 112 -25.05 -27.54 3.37
CA THR A 112 -25.60 -28.75 3.98
C THR A 112 -27.12 -28.85 3.73
N GLU A 113 -27.75 -27.72 3.44
CA GLU A 113 -29.15 -27.62 3.05
C GLU A 113 -29.34 -26.37 2.17
N VAL A 114 -30.15 -26.45 1.11
CA VAL A 114 -30.46 -25.31 0.25
C VAL A 114 -31.78 -24.69 0.69
N ARG A 115 -31.71 -23.49 1.29
CA ARG A 115 -32.89 -22.69 1.67
C ARG A 115 -33.07 -21.52 0.70
N PRO A 116 -34.30 -21.20 0.28
CA PRO A 116 -34.53 -20.05 -0.59
C PRO A 116 -34.16 -18.74 0.13
N PRO A 117 -33.45 -17.80 -0.53
CA PRO A 117 -33.09 -16.53 0.08
C PRO A 117 -34.33 -15.67 0.30
N ARG A 118 -34.36 -14.96 1.43
CA ARG A 118 -35.45 -14.04 1.76
C ARG A 118 -35.12 -12.64 1.27
N ALA A 119 -35.96 -12.10 0.40
CA ALA A 119 -35.83 -10.75 -0.12
C ALA A 119 -36.54 -9.72 0.76
N ILE A 120 -35.85 -8.64 1.09
CA ILE A 120 -36.34 -7.49 1.86
C ILE A 120 -36.13 -6.24 1.01
N THR A 121 -37.18 -5.48 0.78
CA THR A 121 -37.06 -4.14 0.17
C THR A 121 -36.48 -3.18 1.19
N VAL A 122 -35.41 -2.49 0.79
CA VAL A 122 -34.68 -1.55 1.63
C VAL A 122 -34.53 -0.20 0.90
N ALA A 123 -34.58 0.89 1.65
CA ALA A 123 -34.08 2.18 1.19
C ALA A 123 -32.56 2.19 1.27
N LEU A 124 -31.90 2.73 0.25
CA LEU A 124 -30.45 2.78 0.12
C LEU A 124 -29.98 4.23 -0.08
N ILE A 125 -29.48 4.85 0.98
CA ILE A 125 -29.03 6.24 0.95
C ILE A 125 -27.52 6.28 0.84
N ARG A 126 -26.97 7.06 -0.09
CA ARG A 126 -25.53 7.34 -0.16
C ARG A 126 -25.22 8.62 0.61
N HIS A 127 -24.26 8.54 1.53
CA HIS A 127 -23.71 9.70 2.22
C HIS A 127 -22.44 10.17 1.49
N SER A 128 -22.32 11.47 1.24
CA SER A 128 -21.13 12.07 0.63
C SER A 128 -19.98 12.14 1.62
N SER A 129 -18.81 11.63 1.22
CA SER A 129 -17.54 11.75 1.93
C SER A 129 -16.63 12.71 1.16
N GLU A 130 -15.90 13.59 1.85
CA GLU A 130 -14.88 14.46 1.24
C GLU A 130 -13.70 13.65 0.66
N ASN A 131 -13.50 12.42 1.15
CA ASN A 131 -12.55 11.45 0.61
C ASN A 131 -13.25 10.46 -0.32
N HIS A 132 -12.75 10.34 -1.56
CA HIS A 132 -13.28 9.43 -2.60
C HIS A 132 -13.02 7.93 -2.31
N GLU A 133 -12.31 7.59 -1.24
CA GLU A 133 -11.96 6.21 -0.86
C GLU A 133 -13.12 5.43 -0.19
N ILE A 134 -14.21 6.11 0.23
CA ILE A 134 -15.28 5.47 1.02
C ILE A 134 -16.65 5.97 0.58
N SER A 135 -17.51 5.03 0.20
CA SER A 135 -18.93 5.28 0.00
C SER A 135 -19.70 4.70 1.18
N LEU A 136 -20.36 5.55 1.94
CA LEU A 136 -21.20 5.12 3.05
C LEU A 136 -22.63 4.94 2.55
N PHE A 137 -23.15 3.72 2.61
CA PHE A 137 -24.53 3.42 2.28
C PHE A 137 -25.32 3.10 3.54
N GLU A 138 -26.48 3.71 3.68
CA GLU A 138 -27.39 3.42 4.78
C GLU A 138 -28.53 2.54 4.25
N ILE A 139 -28.73 1.37 4.87
CA ILE A 139 -29.91 0.53 4.66
C ILE A 139 -30.93 0.81 5.76
N SER A 140 -32.16 1.10 5.33
CA SER A 140 -33.30 1.13 6.23
C SER A 140 -34.50 0.39 5.63
N SER A 141 -35.29 -0.25 6.48
CA SER A 141 -36.55 -0.87 6.06
C SER A 141 -37.50 -0.95 7.25
N PRO A 142 -38.80 -0.63 7.08
CA PRO A 142 -39.82 -0.84 8.12
C PRO A 142 -39.96 -2.31 8.55
N LYS A 143 -39.52 -3.24 7.70
CA LYS A 143 -39.52 -4.69 7.98
C LYS A 143 -38.33 -5.13 8.84
N LEU A 144 -37.33 -4.27 9.04
CA LEU A 144 -36.28 -4.48 10.03
C LEU A 144 -36.81 -3.93 11.36
N GLN A 145 -37.07 -4.81 12.34
CA GLN A 145 -37.85 -4.54 13.57
C GLN A 145 -37.20 -3.57 14.58
N SER A 146 -36.11 -2.89 14.24
CA SER A 146 -35.42 -1.95 15.13
C SER A 146 -35.26 -0.58 14.48
N PRO A 147 -35.43 0.54 15.21
CA PRO A 147 -35.08 1.88 14.73
C PRO A 147 -33.56 2.05 14.47
N GLN A 148 -32.77 0.98 14.64
CA GLN A 148 -31.36 0.94 14.33
C GLN A 148 -31.17 0.77 12.81
N LYS A 149 -30.84 1.88 12.15
CA LYS A 149 -30.34 1.92 10.77
C LYS A 149 -29.15 0.97 10.64
N ALA A 150 -29.22 -0.01 9.75
CA ALA A 150 -28.07 -0.86 9.43
C ALA A 150 -27.23 -0.11 8.40
N LEU A 151 -26.04 0.35 8.80
CA LEU A 151 -25.12 1.01 7.86
C LEU A 151 -24.32 -0.05 7.12
N LEU A 152 -24.36 0.03 5.80
CA LEU A 152 -23.42 -0.63 4.92
C LEU A 152 -22.29 0.34 4.60
N LEU A 153 -21.21 0.27 5.37
CA LEU A 153 -20.02 1.00 4.97
C LEU A 153 -19.37 0.24 3.82
N LEU A 154 -19.19 0.87 2.67
CA LEU A 154 -18.39 0.34 1.55
C LEU A 154 -17.11 1.16 1.49
N LYS A 155 -16.05 0.64 2.11
CA LYS A 155 -14.70 1.12 1.85
C LYS A 155 -14.30 0.63 0.47
N HIS A 156 -14.05 1.53 -0.47
CA HIS A 156 -13.56 1.19 -1.80
C HIS A 156 -12.04 1.12 -1.74
N ASP A 157 -11.48 -0.09 -1.66
CA ASP A 157 -10.04 -0.29 -1.85
C ASP A 157 -9.69 -0.12 -3.36
N ASP A 158 -10.67 -0.35 -4.25
CA ASP A 158 -10.68 -0.07 -5.69
C ASP A 158 -12.15 0.12 -6.21
N PRO A 159 -12.38 0.46 -7.51
CA PRO A 159 -13.73 0.66 -8.07
C PRO A 159 -14.63 -0.60 -8.12
N GLN A 160 -14.09 -1.77 -7.86
CA GLN A 160 -14.62 -3.11 -8.14
C GLN A 160 -14.85 -3.96 -6.87
N SER A 161 -14.21 -3.60 -5.75
CA SER A 161 -14.30 -4.29 -4.47
C SER A 161 -14.64 -3.34 -3.32
N GLY A 162 -15.22 -3.88 -2.24
CA GLY A 162 -15.38 -3.10 -1.03
C GLY A 162 -15.63 -3.93 0.22
N GLN A 163 -15.25 -3.39 1.37
CA GLN A 163 -15.47 -4.05 2.66
C GLN A 163 -16.79 -3.59 3.25
N LEU A 164 -17.66 -4.54 3.57
CA LEU A 164 -18.87 -4.27 4.33
C LEU A 164 -18.61 -4.32 5.83
N LEU A 165 -18.85 -3.20 6.50
CA LEU A 165 -18.83 -3.13 7.95
C LEU A 165 -20.27 -3.14 8.47
N ILE A 166 -20.69 -4.24 9.10
CA ILE A 166 -21.97 -4.31 9.81
C ILE A 166 -21.68 -4.07 11.29
N GLY A 167 -22.32 -3.08 11.92
CA GLY A 167 -22.07 -2.76 13.32
C GLY A 167 -23.20 -1.97 13.97
N LYS A 168 -23.14 -1.84 15.30
CA LYS A 168 -24.10 -1.06 16.09
C LYS A 168 -23.66 0.40 16.15
N MET A 169 -24.52 1.29 15.70
CA MET A 169 -24.32 2.74 15.81
C MET A 169 -25.02 3.31 17.04
N ARG A 170 -24.38 4.30 17.68
CA ARG A 170 -25.03 5.24 18.59
C ARG A 170 -24.89 6.64 18.00
N ARG A 171 -26.01 7.33 17.83
CA ARG A 171 -26.00 8.75 17.45
C ARG A 171 -25.61 9.56 18.69
N SER A 172 -24.55 10.34 18.63
CA SER A 172 -24.21 11.34 19.64
C SER A 172 -24.17 12.72 18.99
N GLU A 173 -24.34 13.80 19.75
CA GLU A 173 -23.94 15.11 19.25
C GLU A 173 -22.43 15.26 19.52
N PRO A 174 -21.55 15.52 18.52
CA PRO A 174 -21.82 16.10 17.20
C PRO A 174 -21.53 15.16 15.99
N GLY A 175 -21.83 13.86 16.06
CA GLY A 175 -21.52 12.90 14.97
C GLY A 175 -22.10 11.48 15.12
N ILE A 176 -21.80 10.60 14.16
CA ILE A 176 -22.17 9.19 14.25
C ILE A 176 -20.99 8.42 14.87
N ALA A 177 -21.19 7.80 16.04
CA ALA A 177 -20.20 6.95 16.67
C ALA A 177 -20.64 5.48 16.56
N GLY A 178 -19.81 4.65 15.94
CA GLY A 178 -20.06 3.22 15.78
C GLY A 178 -18.87 2.41 16.23
N SER A 179 -19.15 1.26 16.82
CA SER A 179 -18.18 0.20 17.03
C SER A 179 -18.55 -0.95 16.10
N ILE A 180 -17.66 -1.29 15.17
CA ILE A 180 -17.77 -2.49 14.34
C ILE A 180 -16.88 -3.56 14.97
N SER A 181 -17.44 -4.75 15.17
CA SER A 181 -16.64 -5.93 15.56
C SER A 181 -16.05 -6.56 14.31
N LEU A 182 -14.77 -6.97 14.33
CA LEU A 182 -14.14 -7.71 13.23
C LEU A 182 -14.84 -9.05 12.92
N SER A 183 -15.67 -9.55 13.82
CA SER A 183 -16.51 -10.74 13.59
C SER A 183 -17.66 -10.50 12.61
N GLU A 184 -17.92 -9.24 12.21
CA GLU A 184 -19.09 -8.82 11.41
C GLU A 184 -18.68 -8.10 10.10
N ILE A 185 -17.48 -8.38 9.59
CA ILE A 185 -16.98 -7.84 8.32
C ILE A 185 -17.24 -8.84 7.20
N ALA A 186 -17.85 -8.38 6.11
CA ALA A 186 -18.03 -9.17 4.90
C ALA A 186 -17.32 -8.51 3.72
N LEU A 187 -16.51 -9.27 2.97
CA LEU A 187 -16.02 -8.79 1.68
C LEU A 187 -17.16 -8.79 0.67
N LEU A 188 -17.29 -7.68 -0.07
CA LEU A 188 -18.24 -7.54 -1.16
C LEU A 188 -17.51 -7.54 -2.50
N ARG A 189 -18.09 -8.23 -3.48
CA ARG A 189 -17.71 -8.10 -4.89
C ARG A 189 -18.83 -7.43 -5.67
N ASN A 190 -18.45 -6.53 -6.59
CA ASN A 190 -19.36 -5.99 -7.59
C ASN A 190 -19.48 -7.00 -8.75
N ASP A 191 -20.68 -7.53 -9.00
CA ASP A 191 -20.92 -8.54 -10.04
C ASP A 191 -20.57 -8.01 -11.45
N ARG A 192 -20.71 -6.70 -11.70
CA ARG A 192 -20.41 -6.09 -13.02
C ARG A 192 -18.92 -5.97 -13.33
N ALA A 193 -18.08 -5.96 -12.29
CA ALA A 193 -16.63 -5.82 -12.43
C ALA A 193 -15.92 -7.18 -12.51
N SER A 194 -16.65 -8.28 -12.64
CA SER A 194 -16.10 -9.60 -13.00
C SER A 194 -15.60 -9.66 -14.45
N GLN A 195 -15.06 -8.55 -14.97
CA GLN A 195 -13.98 -8.64 -15.93
C GLN A 195 -12.89 -9.44 -15.22
N LYS A 196 -12.58 -10.62 -15.78
CA LYS A 196 -11.32 -11.30 -15.52
C LYS A 196 -10.26 -10.22 -15.66
N ILE A 197 -9.73 -9.72 -14.55
CA ILE A 197 -8.33 -9.35 -14.54
C ILE A 197 -7.69 -10.65 -14.99
N GLU A 198 -7.20 -10.69 -16.23
CA GLU A 198 -6.26 -11.72 -16.64
C GLU A 198 -5.05 -11.52 -15.75
N VAL A 199 -5.19 -12.03 -14.53
CA VAL A 199 -4.13 -12.22 -13.57
C VAL A 199 -3.10 -12.99 -14.37
N SER A 200 -1.98 -12.31 -14.59
CA SER A 200 -0.76 -12.83 -15.17
C SER A 200 -0.70 -14.35 -15.10
N GLN A 201 -0.48 -15.00 -16.26
CA GLN A 201 -0.19 -16.44 -16.34
C GLN A 201 1.11 -16.82 -15.61
N GLN A 202 1.76 -15.88 -14.89
CA GLN A 202 2.86 -16.17 -13.99
C GLN A 202 2.46 -17.25 -12.99
N LYS A 203 3.32 -18.28 -12.96
CA LYS A 203 3.28 -19.35 -12.00
C LYS A 203 3.68 -18.78 -10.63
N LEU A 204 2.92 -19.15 -9.59
CA LEU A 204 3.32 -18.85 -8.22
C LEU A 204 4.67 -19.52 -7.91
N ARG A 205 5.61 -18.79 -7.30
CA ARG A 205 6.85 -19.35 -6.77
C ARG A 205 6.61 -20.14 -5.49
N ASP A 206 7.55 -21.03 -5.18
CA ASP A 206 7.52 -21.76 -3.92
C ASP A 206 7.88 -20.86 -2.73
N ASP A 207 8.70 -19.82 -2.92
CA ASP A 207 8.88 -18.77 -1.92
C ASP A 207 7.69 -17.81 -1.95
N ILE A 208 6.99 -17.71 -0.83
CA ILE A 208 5.76 -16.96 -0.70
C ILE A 208 5.83 -15.94 0.42
N VAL A 209 5.26 -14.77 0.14
CA VAL A 209 4.92 -13.75 1.12
C VAL A 209 3.48 -13.33 0.85
N MET A 210 2.61 -13.56 1.81
CA MET A 210 1.17 -13.32 1.68
C MET A 210 0.60 -12.71 2.96
N TYR A 211 -0.41 -11.86 2.81
CA TYR A 211 -1.12 -11.25 3.92
C TYR A 211 -2.64 -11.41 3.74
N SER A 212 -3.40 -11.29 4.83
CA SER A 212 -4.86 -11.24 4.70
C SER A 212 -5.35 -9.80 4.57
N PRO A 213 -6.05 -9.43 3.48
CA PRO A 213 -6.61 -8.08 3.34
C PRO A 213 -7.71 -7.79 4.36
N GLN A 214 -8.35 -8.84 4.90
CA GLN A 214 -9.37 -8.73 5.95
C GLN A 214 -8.75 -8.56 7.34
N ASN A 215 -7.49 -8.97 7.52
CA ASN A 215 -6.79 -8.88 8.79
C ASN A 215 -5.30 -8.63 8.55
N PRO A 216 -4.83 -7.37 8.63
CA PRO A 216 -3.43 -7.02 8.37
C PRO A 216 -2.45 -7.63 9.38
N ARG A 217 -2.95 -8.24 10.46
CA ARG A 217 -2.17 -8.99 11.45
C ARG A 217 -2.01 -10.47 11.10
N VAL A 218 -2.50 -10.90 9.93
CA VAL A 218 -2.26 -12.23 9.36
C VAL A 218 -1.28 -12.10 8.22
N PHE A 219 -0.06 -12.59 8.45
CA PHE A 219 1.03 -12.51 7.49
C PHE A 219 1.80 -13.83 7.50
N LEU A 220 1.94 -14.43 6.33
CA LEU A 220 2.61 -15.69 6.09
C LEU A 220 3.81 -15.47 5.18
N LYS A 221 4.99 -15.92 5.61
CA LYS A 221 6.22 -15.88 4.81
C LYS A 221 6.96 -17.21 4.91
N GLY A 222 7.44 -17.75 3.80
CA GLY A 222 8.27 -18.95 3.79
C GLY A 222 8.24 -19.70 2.47
N GLN A 223 8.74 -20.92 2.47
CA GLN A 223 8.81 -21.77 1.29
C GLN A 223 7.72 -22.85 1.33
N LEU A 224 6.97 -23.03 0.23
CA LEU A 224 6.02 -24.12 0.05
C LEU A 224 6.74 -25.47 0.13
N GLY A 225 6.29 -26.34 1.03
CA GLY A 225 7.00 -27.60 1.31
C GLY A 225 8.18 -27.47 2.28
N GLY A 226 8.47 -26.26 2.79
CA GLY A 226 9.65 -25.95 3.59
C GLY A 226 9.34 -25.12 4.83
N ASN A 227 10.35 -24.38 5.31
CA ASN A 227 10.23 -23.57 6.52
C ASN A 227 9.51 -22.24 6.23
N GLY A 228 8.81 -21.73 7.23
CA GLY A 228 8.15 -20.44 7.17
C GLY A 228 7.83 -19.86 8.54
N THR A 229 7.10 -18.75 8.52
CA THR A 229 6.58 -18.08 9.69
C THR A 229 5.17 -17.58 9.44
N LEU A 230 4.33 -17.66 10.47
CA LEU A 230 3.01 -17.04 10.48
C LEU A 230 2.95 -16.02 11.62
N MET A 231 2.67 -14.78 11.28
CA MET A 231 2.16 -13.80 12.24
C MET A 231 0.63 -13.87 12.21
N HIS A 232 0.01 -14.05 13.37
CA HIS A 232 -1.44 -14.02 13.56
C HIS A 232 -1.76 -13.44 14.94
N ASN A 233 -2.60 -12.41 15.00
CA ASN A 233 -3.02 -11.79 16.26
C ASN A 233 -4.53 -11.53 16.25
N GLU A 234 -5.22 -12.07 17.27
CA GLU A 234 -6.67 -11.94 17.45
C GLU A 234 -7.09 -10.75 18.33
N ASN A 235 -6.12 -9.99 18.85
CA ASN A 235 -6.44 -8.83 19.66
C ASN A 235 -7.05 -7.71 18.82
N HIS A 236 -8.18 -7.20 19.32
CA HIS A 236 -9.14 -6.35 18.63
C HIS A 236 -8.50 -5.15 17.91
N THR A 237 -8.54 -5.16 16.58
CA THR A 237 -8.57 -3.92 15.80
C THR A 237 -10.01 -3.42 15.78
N GLY A 238 -10.21 -2.17 16.18
CA GLY A 238 -11.49 -1.48 16.08
C GLY A 238 -11.35 -0.27 15.16
N VAL A 239 -12.45 0.08 14.52
CA VAL A 239 -12.53 1.30 13.69
C VAL A 239 -13.39 2.30 14.45
N GLU A 240 -12.77 3.40 14.90
CA GLU A 240 -13.49 4.54 15.48
C GLU A 240 -13.70 5.60 14.38
N TRP A 241 -14.96 6.00 14.22
CA TRP A 241 -15.34 7.07 13.29
C TRP A 241 -15.45 8.41 14.04
N ARG A 242 -14.73 9.42 13.54
CA ARG A 242 -14.94 10.83 13.92
C ARG A 242 -15.28 11.65 12.69
N LYS A 243 -15.88 12.82 12.91
CA LYS A 243 -16.48 13.71 11.90
C LYS A 243 -15.59 14.02 10.68
N CYS A 244 -14.27 13.86 10.80
CA CYS A 244 -13.29 14.13 9.73
C CYS A 244 -12.13 13.10 9.67
N SER A 245 -12.21 11.95 10.35
CA SER A 245 -11.09 10.99 10.38
C SER A 245 -11.52 9.58 10.78
N ILE A 246 -10.94 8.59 10.10
CA ILE A 246 -11.04 7.17 10.48
C ILE A 246 -9.83 6.85 11.34
N MET A 247 -10.08 6.51 12.59
CA MET A 247 -9.04 6.09 13.51
C MET A 247 -9.08 4.57 13.61
N HIS A 248 -8.06 3.92 13.06
CA HIS A 248 -7.77 2.53 13.41
C HIS A 248 -7.07 2.53 14.76
N TYR A 249 -7.66 1.85 15.75
CA TYR A 249 -6.99 1.62 17.01
C TYR A 249 -6.74 0.12 17.20
N ALA A 250 -5.57 -0.18 17.72
CA ALA A 250 -5.12 -1.54 17.96
C ALA A 250 -4.41 -1.58 19.30
N THR A 251 -4.58 -2.66 20.06
CA THR A 251 -3.77 -2.88 21.25
C THR A 251 -2.29 -3.03 20.85
N ALA A 252 -1.41 -2.30 21.53
CA ALA A 252 0.00 -2.11 21.20
C ALA A 252 0.91 -3.31 21.56
N MET A 253 0.37 -4.53 21.55
CA MET A 253 1.16 -5.73 21.83
C MET A 253 1.88 -6.19 20.55
N ALA A 254 3.21 -6.24 20.59
CA ALA A 254 4.01 -6.87 19.55
C ALA A 254 3.67 -8.36 19.49
N PHE A 255 3.38 -8.89 18.30
CA PHE A 255 3.15 -10.31 18.08
C PHE A 255 4.25 -10.89 17.20
N PRO A 256 5.07 -11.81 17.74
CA PRO A 256 6.18 -12.37 16.99
C PRO A 256 5.66 -13.31 15.91
N HIS A 257 6.39 -13.35 14.80
CA HIS A 257 6.27 -14.38 13.79
C HIS A 257 6.51 -15.76 14.42
N LYS A 258 5.53 -16.66 14.36
CA LYS A 258 5.67 -18.03 14.86
C LYS A 258 6.31 -18.89 13.78
N PRO A 259 7.46 -19.55 14.03
CA PRO A 259 8.09 -20.44 13.08
C PRO A 259 7.24 -21.69 12.85
N LEU A 260 7.21 -22.16 11.62
CA LEU A 260 6.45 -23.32 11.17
C LEU A 260 7.11 -24.00 9.97
N THR A 261 6.63 -25.19 9.64
CA THR A 261 6.92 -25.91 8.40
C THR A 261 5.63 -26.08 7.60
N MET A 262 5.70 -25.87 6.28
CA MET A 262 4.57 -26.05 5.36
C MET A 262 4.61 -27.47 4.78
N GLU A 263 3.88 -28.40 5.38
CA GLU A 263 3.87 -29.81 4.96
C GLU A 263 2.82 -30.03 3.87
N PRO A 264 3.16 -30.56 2.68
CA PRO A 264 2.17 -30.82 1.64
C PRO A 264 1.18 -31.90 2.10
N VAL A 265 -0.09 -31.72 1.75
CA VAL A 265 -1.17 -32.68 2.02
C VAL A 265 -1.68 -33.22 0.70
N GLU A 266 -1.52 -34.53 0.50
CA GLU A 266 -2.00 -35.24 -0.68
C GLU A 266 -3.51 -35.46 -0.58
N LEU A 267 -4.27 -34.42 -0.95
CA LEU A 267 -5.72 -34.47 -1.08
C LEU A 267 -6.12 -33.96 -2.46
N ALA A 268 -7.01 -34.69 -3.14
CA ALA A 268 -7.50 -34.29 -4.44
C ALA A 268 -8.31 -32.99 -4.34
N ASP A 269 -8.05 -32.04 -5.23
CA ASP A 269 -8.83 -30.81 -5.33
C ASP A 269 -10.27 -31.14 -5.78
N PRO A 270 -11.29 -30.93 -4.93
CA PRO A 270 -12.67 -31.30 -5.26
C PRO A 270 -13.24 -30.50 -6.44
N LEU A 271 -12.68 -29.33 -6.74
CA LEU A 271 -13.08 -28.51 -7.89
C LEU A 271 -12.19 -28.75 -9.12
N ASN A 272 -11.19 -29.63 -9.01
CA ASN A 272 -10.21 -29.93 -10.05
C ASN A 272 -9.54 -28.65 -10.64
N GLN A 273 -9.24 -27.69 -9.77
CA GLN A 273 -8.60 -26.41 -10.12
C GLN A 273 -7.09 -26.43 -9.93
N GLY A 274 -6.51 -27.59 -9.58
CA GLY A 274 -5.08 -27.75 -9.35
C GLY A 274 -4.58 -27.06 -8.08
N ARG A 275 -5.46 -26.77 -7.11
CA ARG A 275 -5.10 -26.14 -5.85
C ARG A 275 -4.31 -27.12 -4.98
N ARG A 276 -3.25 -26.63 -4.34
CA ARG A 276 -2.39 -27.40 -3.44
C ARG A 276 -2.76 -27.09 -1.98
N LEU A 277 -2.77 -28.11 -1.14
CA LEU A 277 -3.06 -27.99 0.29
C LEU A 277 -1.78 -28.25 1.09
N PHE A 278 -1.51 -27.41 2.09
CA PHE A 278 -0.40 -27.56 3.01
C PHE A 278 -0.89 -27.48 4.45
N ARG A 279 -0.40 -28.34 5.33
CA ARG A 279 -0.55 -28.22 6.77
C ARG A 279 0.58 -27.34 7.31
N LEU A 280 0.24 -26.34 8.12
CA LEU A 280 1.22 -25.50 8.79
C LEU A 280 1.57 -26.10 10.15
N ALA A 281 2.69 -26.82 10.21
CA ALA A 281 3.20 -27.47 11.40
C ALA A 281 4.04 -26.49 12.23
N PHE A 282 3.51 -26.02 13.35
CA PHE A 282 4.22 -25.12 14.26
C PHE A 282 5.21 -25.89 15.14
N ALA A 283 6.35 -25.27 15.46
CA ALA A 283 7.35 -25.84 16.36
C ALA A 283 6.82 -26.11 17.78
N ALA A 284 5.82 -25.35 18.21
CA ALA A 284 5.06 -25.56 19.43
C ALA A 284 3.56 -25.59 19.11
N PRO A 285 2.72 -26.28 19.90
CA PRO A 285 1.27 -26.34 19.66
C PRO A 285 0.68 -24.94 19.48
N SER A 286 -0.03 -24.75 18.38
CA SER A 286 -0.71 -23.49 18.08
C SER A 286 -2.01 -23.40 18.86
N GLU A 287 -2.26 -22.27 19.50
CA GLU A 287 -3.55 -21.93 20.11
C GLU A 287 -4.69 -21.83 19.08
N LEU A 288 -4.34 -21.71 17.78
CA LEU A 288 -5.32 -21.66 16.69
C LEU A 288 -5.90 -23.04 16.34
N GLY A 289 -5.35 -24.13 16.89
CA GLY A 289 -5.65 -25.48 16.42
C GLY A 289 -4.88 -25.81 15.14
N GLU A 290 -5.51 -26.58 14.25
CA GLU A 290 -4.90 -27.00 12.99
C GLU A 290 -5.02 -25.89 11.95
N VAL A 291 -3.90 -25.50 11.35
CA VAL A 291 -3.87 -24.45 10.33
C VAL A 291 -3.43 -25.03 9.00
N PHE A 292 -4.18 -24.74 7.95
CA PHE A 292 -3.89 -25.17 6.59
C PHE A 292 -3.77 -23.98 5.65
N LEU A 293 -2.92 -24.09 4.65
CA LEU A 293 -2.77 -23.16 3.56
C LEU A 293 -3.27 -23.82 2.28
N VAL A 294 -4.19 -23.15 1.59
CA VAL A 294 -4.60 -23.52 0.23
C VAL A 294 -4.00 -22.53 -0.74
N VAL A 295 -3.28 -23.08 -1.73
CA VAL A 295 -2.54 -22.33 -2.73
C VAL A 295 -3.12 -22.61 -4.10
N SER A 296 -3.54 -21.55 -4.79
CA SER A 296 -3.96 -21.61 -6.20
C SER A 296 -2.73 -21.75 -7.10
N PRO A 297 -2.83 -22.46 -8.25
CA PRO A 297 -1.75 -22.48 -9.24
C PRO A 297 -1.47 -21.09 -9.84
N ALA A 298 -2.47 -20.21 -9.87
CA ALA A 298 -2.30 -18.83 -10.35
C ALA A 298 -1.65 -17.95 -9.28
N ALA A 299 -0.67 -17.13 -9.68
CA ALA A 299 0.08 -16.29 -8.74
C ALA A 299 -0.81 -15.39 -7.86
N ALA A 300 -1.85 -14.76 -8.41
CA ALA A 300 -2.74 -13.90 -7.59
C ALA A 300 -3.78 -14.66 -6.75
N GLY A 301 -3.84 -15.98 -6.81
CA GLY A 301 -4.78 -16.76 -6.03
C GLY A 301 -6.01 -17.26 -6.81
N PRO A 302 -7.13 -17.55 -6.13
CA PRO A 302 -7.37 -17.27 -4.71
C PRO A 302 -6.56 -18.17 -3.77
N HIS A 303 -5.76 -17.56 -2.89
CA HIS A 303 -5.07 -18.24 -1.78
C HIS A 303 -5.84 -18.04 -0.49
N ARG A 304 -5.73 -18.96 0.47
CA ARG A 304 -6.42 -18.83 1.76
C ARG A 304 -5.77 -19.63 2.88
N LEU A 305 -5.92 -19.12 4.09
CA LEU A 305 -5.61 -19.80 5.34
C LEU A 305 -6.89 -20.40 5.92
N ILE A 306 -6.84 -21.66 6.34
CA ILE A 306 -7.95 -22.37 6.97
C ILE A 306 -7.54 -22.71 8.39
N ILE A 307 -8.38 -22.38 9.35
CA ILE A 307 -8.17 -22.70 10.77
C ILE A 307 -9.25 -23.70 11.18
N ARG A 308 -8.83 -24.86 11.71
CA ARG A 308 -9.70 -25.92 12.19
C ARG A 308 -9.49 -26.20 13.66
N GLU A 309 -10.57 -26.56 14.31
CA GLU A 309 -10.61 -26.97 15.71
C GLU A 309 -11.46 -28.24 15.81
N ALA A 310 -10.92 -29.28 16.44
CA ALA A 310 -11.57 -30.59 16.55
C ALA A 310 -12.08 -31.14 15.20
N GLY A 311 -11.29 -30.97 14.13
CA GLY A 311 -11.62 -31.43 12.77
C GLY A 311 -12.63 -30.57 12.00
N GLN A 312 -13.21 -29.52 12.60
CA GLN A 312 -14.15 -28.63 11.93
C GLN A 312 -13.50 -27.30 11.54
N THR A 313 -13.77 -26.84 10.32
CA THR A 313 -13.33 -25.51 9.85
C THR A 313 -14.02 -24.40 10.64
N ARG A 314 -13.22 -23.66 11.40
CA ARG A 314 -13.65 -22.48 12.18
C ARG A 314 -13.56 -21.20 11.38
N ARG A 315 -12.49 -21.04 10.59
CA ARG A 315 -12.23 -19.82 9.81
C ARG A 315 -11.58 -20.14 8.47
N VAL A 316 -11.92 -19.33 7.48
CA VAL A 316 -11.26 -19.27 6.17
C VAL A 316 -10.90 -17.81 5.93
N LEU A 317 -9.60 -17.51 5.86
CA LEU A 317 -9.08 -16.17 5.67
C LEU A 317 -8.48 -16.07 4.27
N PRO A 318 -8.92 -15.15 3.41
CA PRO A 318 -8.28 -14.95 2.11
C PRO A 318 -6.86 -14.45 2.32
N LEU A 319 -5.95 -14.92 1.48
CA LEU A 319 -4.56 -14.49 1.43
C LEU A 319 -4.27 -13.87 0.07
N THR A 320 -3.52 -12.78 0.11
CA THR A 320 -3.14 -11.97 -1.04
C THR A 320 -1.61 -11.90 -1.06
N PRO A 321 -0.94 -12.24 -2.16
CA PRO A 321 0.50 -12.09 -2.27
C PRO A 321 0.92 -10.63 -2.08
N GLU A 322 2.05 -10.42 -1.42
CA GLU A 322 2.65 -9.09 -1.33
C GLU A 322 2.91 -8.52 -2.74
N GLY A 323 2.60 -7.23 -2.92
CA GLY A 323 2.83 -6.53 -4.18
C GLY A 323 1.80 -6.74 -5.30
N ILE A 324 0.82 -7.65 -5.15
CA ILE A 324 -0.15 -7.93 -6.23
C ILE A 324 -1.06 -6.74 -6.58
N GLU A 325 -1.53 -5.98 -5.59
CA GLU A 325 -2.42 -4.83 -5.83
C GLU A 325 -1.70 -3.69 -6.57
N PRO A 326 -0.51 -3.23 -6.13
CA PRO A 326 0.32 -2.32 -6.91
C PRO A 326 0.63 -2.88 -8.31
N TRP A 327 0.97 -4.17 -8.41
CA TRP A 327 1.29 -4.82 -9.68
C TRP A 327 0.11 -4.81 -10.66
N ALA A 328 -1.11 -5.14 -10.21
CA ALA A 328 -2.31 -5.12 -11.03
C ALA A 328 -2.57 -3.73 -11.62
N LYS A 329 -2.30 -2.67 -10.86
CA LYS A 329 -2.38 -1.28 -11.33
C LYS A 329 -1.32 -0.95 -12.37
N LEU A 330 -0.15 -1.59 -12.31
CA LEU A 330 0.97 -1.40 -13.23
C LEU A 330 0.91 -2.28 -14.49
N GLN A 331 0.10 -3.35 -14.51
CA GLN A 331 0.10 -4.35 -15.58
C GLN A 331 -0.15 -3.76 -16.98
N THR A 332 -1.06 -2.79 -17.09
CA THR A 332 -1.32 -2.09 -18.36
C THR A 332 -0.08 -1.32 -18.84
N ALA A 333 0.54 -0.53 -17.97
CA ALA A 333 1.75 0.22 -18.30
C ALA A 333 2.96 -0.70 -18.58
N PHE A 334 3.09 -1.78 -17.81
CA PHE A 334 4.13 -2.79 -17.99
C PHE A 334 4.05 -3.45 -19.37
N SER A 335 2.84 -3.80 -19.83
CA SER A 335 2.64 -4.41 -21.15
C SER A 335 3.03 -3.51 -22.33
N GLN A 336 3.12 -2.20 -22.09
CA GLN A 336 3.50 -1.19 -23.08
C GLN A 336 5.00 -0.86 -23.07
N LEU A 337 5.78 -1.37 -22.11
CA LEU A 337 7.22 -1.16 -22.06
C LEU A 337 7.93 -1.82 -23.26
N PRO A 338 9.11 -1.32 -23.68
CA PRO A 338 9.98 -2.04 -24.59
C PRO A 338 10.32 -3.44 -24.06
N LEU A 339 10.47 -4.42 -24.96
CA LEU A 339 10.74 -5.81 -24.57
C LEU A 339 12.03 -5.96 -23.74
N SER A 340 13.05 -5.13 -23.98
CA SER A 340 14.27 -5.10 -23.15
C SER A 340 13.97 -4.72 -21.70
N GLU A 341 13.12 -3.72 -21.48
CA GLU A 341 12.74 -3.26 -20.15
C GLU A 341 11.80 -4.25 -19.47
N GLN A 342 10.85 -4.84 -20.21
CA GLN A 342 10.02 -5.94 -19.70
C GLN A 342 10.90 -7.09 -19.19
N ASN A 343 11.86 -7.53 -20.01
CA ASN A 343 12.78 -8.61 -19.63
C ASN A 343 13.65 -8.24 -18.43
N ALA A 344 14.15 -6.99 -18.37
CA ALA A 344 14.95 -6.50 -17.25
C ALA A 344 14.14 -6.53 -15.95
N ILE A 345 12.92 -5.97 -15.96
CA ILE A 345 12.03 -5.95 -14.79
C ILE A 345 11.58 -7.37 -14.42
N THR A 346 11.30 -8.25 -15.38
CA THR A 346 10.98 -9.66 -15.11
C THR A 346 12.14 -10.35 -14.41
N ARG A 347 13.38 -10.18 -14.88
CA ARG A 347 14.56 -10.76 -14.22
C ARG A 347 14.81 -10.17 -12.83
N ILE A 348 14.61 -8.87 -12.65
CA ILE A 348 14.68 -8.24 -11.33
C ILE A 348 13.59 -8.82 -10.41
N SER A 349 12.38 -9.03 -10.93
CA SER A 349 11.29 -9.67 -10.21
C SER A 349 11.61 -11.15 -9.92
N ASP A 350 12.29 -11.86 -10.81
CA ASP A 350 12.75 -13.25 -10.67
C ASP A 350 13.81 -13.44 -9.58
N ALA A 351 14.64 -12.43 -9.38
CA ALA A 351 15.56 -12.39 -8.26
C ALA A 351 14.88 -12.05 -6.92
N SER A 352 13.60 -11.66 -6.91
CA SER A 352 12.87 -11.36 -5.68
C SER A 352 12.46 -12.62 -4.94
N SER A 353 12.59 -12.63 -3.61
CA SER A 353 11.94 -13.62 -2.73
C SER A 353 10.41 -13.48 -2.68
N THR A 354 9.87 -12.42 -3.26
CA THR A 354 8.42 -12.19 -3.39
C THR A 354 7.95 -12.46 -4.82
N ASN A 355 6.67 -12.76 -5.00
CA ASN A 355 6.10 -12.99 -6.33
C ASN A 355 5.99 -11.70 -7.18
N PHE A 356 6.04 -10.51 -6.56
CA PHE A 356 5.84 -9.23 -7.24
C PHE A 356 6.78 -8.14 -6.72
N PHE A 357 7.76 -7.76 -7.54
CA PHE A 357 8.53 -6.55 -7.33
C PHE A 357 7.77 -5.33 -7.89
N HIS A 358 7.56 -4.31 -7.08
CA HIS A 358 6.75 -3.13 -7.44
C HIS A 358 7.44 -1.80 -7.11
N ASP A 359 8.73 -1.85 -6.79
CA ASP A 359 9.50 -0.69 -6.34
C ASP A 359 10.10 0.06 -7.56
N TYR A 360 9.27 0.28 -8.60
CA TYR A 360 9.64 0.97 -9.83
C TYR A 360 8.49 1.83 -10.36
N ILE A 361 8.81 2.86 -11.14
CA ILE A 361 7.81 3.75 -11.76
C ILE A 361 8.01 3.77 -13.27
N ILE A 362 6.92 3.58 -14.01
CA ILE A 362 6.85 3.77 -15.46
C ILE A 362 6.30 5.16 -15.75
N ARG A 363 6.97 5.91 -16.62
CA ARG A 363 6.42 7.13 -17.23
C ARG A 363 6.76 7.16 -18.71
N SER A 364 5.81 7.62 -19.52
CA SER A 364 5.97 7.75 -20.97
C SER A 364 6.50 6.48 -21.65
N GLY A 365 6.05 5.31 -21.19
CA GLY A 365 6.44 4.01 -21.76
C GLY A 365 7.83 3.50 -21.34
N HIS A 366 8.47 4.11 -20.33
CA HIS A 366 9.78 3.68 -19.84
C HIS A 366 9.86 3.63 -18.32
N VAL A 367 10.70 2.75 -17.78
CA VAL A 367 11.06 2.73 -16.37
C VAL A 367 11.98 3.90 -16.07
N ILE A 368 11.51 4.82 -15.24
CA ILE A 368 12.25 6.05 -14.87
C ILE A 368 12.81 6.00 -13.45
N TYR A 369 12.27 5.14 -12.61
CA TYR A 369 12.63 4.99 -11.21
C TYR A 369 12.71 3.53 -10.84
N ILE A 370 13.72 3.15 -10.06
CA ILE A 370 13.77 1.84 -9.41
C ILE A 370 14.43 1.91 -8.04
N SER A 371 13.90 1.15 -7.11
CA SER A 371 14.40 0.99 -5.74
C SER A 371 14.73 -0.48 -5.50
N LEU A 372 16.00 -0.79 -5.25
CA LEU A 372 16.44 -2.13 -4.89
C LEU A 372 16.78 -2.15 -3.41
N SER A 373 16.22 -3.09 -2.65
CA SER A 373 16.53 -3.23 -1.23
C SER A 373 16.93 -4.65 -0.85
N HIS A 374 17.75 -4.80 0.19
CA HIS A 374 18.09 -6.10 0.77
C HIS A 374 18.60 -7.11 -0.28
N ASP A 375 17.91 -8.24 -0.42
CA ASP A 375 18.20 -9.32 -1.35
C ASP A 375 18.01 -8.95 -2.83
N HIS A 376 17.24 -7.88 -3.12
CA HIS A 376 17.00 -7.41 -4.49
C HIS A 376 18.17 -6.61 -5.06
N ALA A 377 19.10 -6.15 -4.23
CA ALA A 377 20.30 -5.46 -4.69
C ALA A 377 21.47 -6.43 -4.70
N ASN A 378 21.59 -7.22 -5.78
CA ASN A 378 22.61 -8.24 -5.95
C ASN A 378 23.22 -8.16 -7.37
N ARG A 379 24.24 -8.97 -7.67
CA ARG A 379 24.94 -8.92 -8.96
C ARG A 379 24.01 -9.11 -10.16
N GLU A 380 23.06 -10.03 -10.06
CA GLU A 380 22.17 -10.38 -11.16
C GLU A 380 21.19 -9.24 -11.46
N THR A 381 20.58 -8.66 -10.43
CA THR A 381 19.62 -7.56 -10.56
C THR A 381 20.28 -6.26 -10.99
N LEU A 382 21.45 -5.94 -10.42
CA LEU A 382 22.22 -4.75 -10.79
C LEU A 382 22.65 -4.79 -12.26
N ALA A 383 22.98 -5.97 -12.79
CA ALA A 383 23.32 -6.13 -14.20
C ALA A 383 22.14 -5.86 -15.15
N GLN A 384 20.89 -5.95 -14.67
CA GLN A 384 19.71 -5.63 -15.49
C GLN A 384 19.46 -4.12 -15.62
N LEU A 385 20.03 -3.30 -14.73
CA LEU A 385 19.80 -1.85 -14.74
C LEU A 385 20.30 -1.16 -16.02
N ARG A 386 21.29 -1.74 -16.70
CA ARG A 386 21.80 -1.24 -17.98
C ARG A 386 20.77 -1.31 -19.12
N ASP A 387 19.80 -2.21 -18.98
CA ASP A 387 18.71 -2.41 -19.96
C ASP A 387 17.52 -1.47 -19.69
N LEU A 388 17.67 -0.52 -18.75
CA LEU A 388 16.71 0.55 -18.42
C LEU A 388 17.26 1.92 -18.90
N PRO A 389 17.17 2.25 -20.20
CA PRO A 389 17.89 3.38 -20.80
C PRO A 389 17.42 4.76 -20.33
N GLN A 390 16.18 4.87 -19.84
CA GLN A 390 15.62 6.11 -19.30
C GLN A 390 15.59 6.14 -17.76
N LEU A 391 16.32 5.23 -17.09
CA LEU A 391 16.40 5.24 -15.64
C LEU A 391 17.02 6.56 -15.16
N PHE A 392 16.19 7.36 -14.51
CA PHE A 392 16.53 8.70 -14.05
C PHE A 392 16.89 8.70 -12.56
N ASP A 393 16.15 7.93 -11.77
CA ASP A 393 16.29 7.88 -10.31
C ASP A 393 16.48 6.44 -9.84
N LEU A 394 17.61 6.19 -9.18
CA LEU A 394 18.00 4.89 -8.68
C LEU A 394 18.22 4.95 -7.18
N ARG A 395 17.54 4.06 -6.46
CA ARG A 395 17.67 3.91 -5.02
C ARG A 395 18.15 2.52 -4.68
N ILE A 396 19.17 2.41 -3.85
CA ILE A 396 19.70 1.14 -3.34
C ILE A 396 19.80 1.22 -1.82
N LYS A 397 19.12 0.31 -1.12
CA LYS A 397 19.00 0.30 0.35
C LYS A 397 19.40 -1.05 0.93
N TYR A 398 20.05 -1.05 2.10
CA TYR A 398 20.25 -2.27 2.90
C TYR A 398 20.89 -3.44 2.12
N SER A 399 21.73 -3.14 1.12
CA SER A 399 22.35 -4.16 0.27
C SER A 399 23.65 -4.65 0.90
N ASN A 400 23.86 -5.97 0.83
CA ASN A 400 25.12 -6.61 1.17
C ASN A 400 25.98 -6.91 -0.06
N VAL A 401 25.67 -6.28 -1.21
CA VAL A 401 26.51 -6.43 -2.41
C VAL A 401 27.91 -5.88 -2.13
N PRO A 402 28.98 -6.57 -2.56
CA PRO A 402 30.32 -6.03 -2.43
C PRO A 402 30.47 -4.69 -3.16
N PRO A 403 31.14 -3.68 -2.56
CA PRO A 403 31.24 -2.33 -3.13
C PRO A 403 31.80 -2.27 -4.56
N GLU A 404 32.72 -3.17 -4.90
CA GLU A 404 33.30 -3.29 -6.24
C GLU A 404 32.25 -3.68 -7.28
N VAL A 405 31.33 -4.58 -6.94
CA VAL A 405 30.25 -5.01 -7.84
C VAL A 405 29.24 -3.88 -8.04
N LEU A 406 28.97 -3.12 -6.99
CA LEU A 406 28.11 -1.94 -7.08
C LEU A 406 28.77 -0.85 -7.93
N ALA A 407 30.06 -0.59 -7.72
CA ALA A 407 30.81 0.40 -8.49
C ALA A 407 30.81 0.07 -9.99
N ASP A 408 31.07 -1.19 -10.35
CA ASP A 408 31.01 -1.67 -11.72
C ASP A 408 29.62 -1.44 -12.33
N ALA A 409 28.56 -1.86 -11.63
CA ALA A 409 27.19 -1.71 -12.11
C ALA A 409 26.80 -0.23 -12.30
N LEU A 410 27.13 0.65 -11.36
CA LEU A 410 26.83 2.09 -11.45
C LEU A 410 27.58 2.76 -12.60
N SER A 411 28.79 2.29 -12.93
CA SER A 411 29.59 2.84 -14.04
C SER A 411 28.97 2.60 -15.42
N GLU A 412 28.13 1.57 -15.56
CA GLU A 412 27.41 1.27 -16.81
C GLU A 412 26.18 2.18 -17.01
N LEU A 413 25.71 2.86 -15.96
CA LEU A 413 24.48 3.66 -15.99
C LEU A 413 24.73 5.06 -16.55
N LYS A 414 24.10 5.34 -17.70
CA LYS A 414 24.28 6.60 -18.44
C LYS A 414 23.19 7.65 -18.20
N GLY A 415 22.04 7.22 -17.69
CA GLY A 415 20.83 8.05 -17.53
C GLY A 415 20.60 8.60 -16.12
N VAL A 416 21.17 7.94 -15.10
CA VAL A 416 20.87 8.22 -13.70
C VAL A 416 21.33 9.62 -13.31
N THR A 417 20.38 10.41 -12.82
CA THR A 417 20.56 11.81 -12.41
C THR A 417 20.38 11.97 -10.89
N SER A 418 19.49 11.17 -10.30
CA SER A 418 19.30 11.06 -8.86
C SER A 418 19.76 9.67 -8.39
N LEU A 419 20.70 9.64 -7.45
CA LEU A 419 21.21 8.41 -6.86
C LEU A 419 21.07 8.45 -5.34
N GLU A 420 20.38 7.47 -4.80
CA GLU A 420 20.19 7.33 -3.36
C GLU A 420 20.77 6.00 -2.87
N LEU A 421 21.80 6.07 -2.04
CA LEU A 421 22.44 4.91 -1.43
C LEU A 421 22.24 4.99 0.08
N HIS A 422 21.63 3.96 0.66
CA HIS A 422 21.34 3.93 2.09
C HIS A 422 21.93 2.68 2.74
N GLU A 423 22.70 2.91 3.80
CA GLU A 423 23.22 1.86 4.67
C GLU A 423 24.04 0.81 3.89
N LEU A 424 24.88 1.27 2.97
CA LEU A 424 25.81 0.46 2.19
C LEU A 424 27.25 0.61 2.69
N GLN A 425 28.12 -0.33 2.33
CA GLN A 425 29.55 -0.18 2.57
C GLN A 425 30.15 0.84 1.58
N TYR A 426 30.49 2.03 2.07
CA TYR A 426 31.13 3.07 1.27
C TYR A 426 32.64 2.87 1.24
N THR A 427 33.21 2.66 0.04
CA THR A 427 34.66 2.62 -0.19
C THR A 427 35.10 3.80 -1.04
N PRO A 428 36.37 4.25 -0.97
CA PRO A 428 36.88 5.30 -1.85
C PRO A 428 36.65 5.01 -3.34
N ASP A 429 36.79 3.76 -3.76
CA ASP A 429 36.60 3.33 -5.15
C ASP A 429 35.14 3.44 -5.59
N LEU A 430 34.18 3.08 -4.71
CA LEU A 430 32.75 3.26 -4.99
C LEU A 430 32.41 4.75 -5.18
N LEU A 431 32.95 5.63 -4.32
CA LEU A 431 32.71 7.07 -4.43
C LEU A 431 33.39 7.68 -5.66
N GLU A 432 34.55 7.16 -6.07
CA GLU A 432 35.19 7.55 -7.32
C GLU A 432 34.33 7.13 -8.53
N ALA A 433 33.76 5.93 -8.51
CA ALA A 433 32.85 5.45 -9.56
C ALA A 433 31.58 6.30 -9.66
N ILE A 434 30.95 6.63 -8.52
CA ILE A 434 29.79 7.53 -8.46
C ILE A 434 30.15 8.91 -9.03
N GLY A 435 31.31 9.45 -8.66
CA GLY A 435 31.75 10.75 -9.19
C GLY A 435 31.87 10.75 -10.72
N LYS A 436 32.36 9.65 -11.30
CA LYS A 436 32.52 9.50 -12.76
C LYS A 436 31.21 9.30 -13.53
N MET A 437 30.06 9.15 -12.85
CA MET A 437 28.77 8.99 -13.52
C MET A 437 28.43 10.26 -14.34
N PRO A 438 28.01 10.13 -15.61
CA PRO A 438 27.98 11.25 -16.55
C PRO A 438 26.88 12.29 -16.27
N LYS A 439 25.86 11.94 -15.49
CA LYS A 439 24.65 12.75 -15.29
C LYS A 439 24.21 12.91 -13.83
N VAL A 440 24.94 12.37 -12.85
CA VAL A 440 24.52 12.47 -11.44
C VAL A 440 24.56 13.93 -11.00
N GLU A 441 23.40 14.45 -10.60
CA GLU A 441 23.18 15.81 -10.12
C GLU A 441 22.69 15.83 -8.67
N SER A 442 22.02 14.77 -8.22
CA SER A 442 21.58 14.59 -6.83
C SER A 442 22.13 13.29 -6.26
N LEU A 443 22.79 13.36 -5.12
CA LEU A 443 23.36 12.21 -4.42
C LEU A 443 22.96 12.21 -2.94
N TRP A 444 22.28 11.16 -2.51
CA TRP A 444 21.99 10.92 -1.09
C TRP A 444 22.78 9.73 -0.60
N LEU A 445 23.62 9.94 0.41
CA LEU A 445 24.36 8.89 1.11
C LEU A 445 23.93 8.90 2.57
N THR A 446 23.27 7.82 2.99
CA THR A 446 22.96 7.61 4.41
C THR A 446 23.98 6.68 5.01
N ASN A 447 24.76 7.22 5.94
CA ASN A 447 25.72 6.48 6.74
C ASN A 447 25.10 6.14 8.10
N THR A 448 25.48 5.01 8.66
CA THR A 448 25.16 4.57 10.02
C THR A 448 26.46 4.29 10.77
N PRO A 449 26.50 4.12 12.09
CA PRO A 449 27.75 3.73 12.77
C PRO A 449 28.40 2.43 12.24
N LYS A 450 27.65 1.62 11.47
CA LYS A 450 28.11 0.36 10.86
C LYS A 450 28.65 0.52 9.43
N THR A 451 28.42 1.67 8.81
CA THR A 451 28.91 2.01 7.47
C THR A 451 29.77 3.25 7.65
N LEU A 452 31.02 3.29 7.17
CA LEU A 452 31.91 4.41 7.49
C LEU A 452 32.33 5.11 6.21
N LEU A 453 31.86 6.34 6.05
CA LEU A 453 32.37 7.25 5.04
C LEU A 453 33.69 7.86 5.55
N THR A 454 34.74 7.83 4.74
CA THR A 454 36.08 8.33 5.12
C THR A 454 36.42 9.65 4.44
N ASN A 455 37.42 10.38 4.96
CA ASN A 455 37.93 11.60 4.32
C ASN A 455 38.40 11.33 2.88
N GLU A 456 39.07 10.21 2.63
CA GLU A 456 39.50 9.83 1.27
C GLU A 456 38.29 9.54 0.36
N SER A 457 37.20 8.97 0.88
CA SER A 457 35.98 8.76 0.10
C SER A 457 35.37 10.09 -0.39
N LEU A 458 35.33 11.10 0.49
CA LEU A 458 34.86 12.45 0.13
C LEU A 458 35.80 13.15 -0.85
N ARG A 459 37.11 12.98 -0.68
CA ARG A 459 38.11 13.51 -1.61
C ARG A 459 37.92 12.92 -3.02
N ARG A 460 37.71 11.61 -3.12
CA ARG A 460 37.48 10.90 -4.40
C ARG A 460 36.20 11.34 -5.09
N LEU A 461 35.10 11.44 -4.34
CA LEU A 461 33.84 11.97 -4.86
C LEU A 461 34.03 13.39 -5.43
N SER A 462 34.67 14.26 -4.65
CA SER A 462 34.84 15.68 -5.00
C SER A 462 35.73 15.88 -6.22
N GLY A 463 36.72 15.01 -6.43
CA GLY A 463 37.58 15.05 -7.62
C GLY A 463 36.92 14.54 -8.91
N GLY A 464 35.80 13.83 -8.81
CA GLY A 464 35.17 13.14 -9.94
C GLY A 464 33.82 13.69 -10.39
N ALA A 465 33.10 14.45 -9.55
CA ALA A 465 31.66 14.74 -9.71
C ALA A 465 31.33 16.20 -10.12
N PRO A 466 31.69 16.67 -11.33
CA PRO A 466 31.55 18.07 -11.72
C PRO A 466 30.10 18.54 -11.88
N ARG A 467 29.14 17.61 -12.00
CA ARG A 467 27.72 17.92 -12.20
C ARG A 467 26.89 17.85 -10.92
N LEU A 468 27.48 17.41 -9.80
CA LEU A 468 26.75 17.24 -8.57
C LEU A 468 26.26 18.59 -8.04
N GLN A 469 24.93 18.76 -7.95
CA GLN A 469 24.26 19.98 -7.52
C GLN A 469 23.66 19.85 -6.13
N GLU A 470 23.20 18.66 -5.76
CA GLU A 470 22.58 18.38 -4.48
C GLU A 470 23.28 17.19 -3.82
N LEU A 471 23.77 17.40 -2.60
CA LEU A 471 24.44 16.37 -1.82
C LEU A 471 23.80 16.28 -0.44
N HIS A 472 23.29 15.10 -0.10
CA HIS A 472 22.79 14.82 1.23
C HIS A 472 23.65 13.74 1.86
N LEU A 473 24.27 14.09 2.98
CA LEU A 473 25.14 13.21 3.75
C LEU A 473 24.62 13.11 5.17
N SER A 474 24.26 11.91 5.60
CA SER A 474 24.29 11.59 7.03
C SER A 474 25.58 10.84 7.26
N ALA A 475 26.53 11.39 8.01
CA ALA A 475 27.91 10.91 8.03
C ALA A 475 28.44 10.66 9.45
N PHE A 476 28.61 9.39 9.79
CA PHE A 476 29.42 8.94 10.93
C PHE A 476 30.85 8.65 10.44
N GLY A 477 31.84 9.46 10.79
CA GLY A 477 33.24 9.14 10.50
C GLY A 477 34.12 10.25 9.91
N PRO A 478 33.70 11.01 8.88
CA PRO A 478 34.56 12.05 8.33
C PRO A 478 34.86 13.12 9.39
N ALA A 479 36.13 13.51 9.48
CA ALA A 479 36.55 14.65 10.29
C ALA A 479 36.40 15.95 9.48
N ASP A 480 36.62 17.10 10.12
CA ASP A 480 36.49 18.42 9.49
C ASP A 480 37.21 18.54 8.13
N GLU A 481 38.39 17.91 8.00
CA GLU A 481 39.16 17.86 6.75
C GLU A 481 38.41 17.15 5.61
N GLY A 482 37.69 16.07 5.91
CA GLY A 482 36.91 15.33 4.94
C GLY A 482 35.80 16.18 4.33
N PHE A 483 35.11 16.98 5.14
CA PHE A 483 34.05 17.85 4.67
C PHE A 483 34.57 19.01 3.81
N LEU A 484 35.77 19.52 4.07
CA LEU A 484 36.36 20.58 3.24
C LEU A 484 36.61 20.16 1.79
N HIS A 485 36.73 18.86 1.50
CA HIS A 485 36.77 18.39 0.12
C HIS A 485 35.48 18.68 -0.64
N LEU A 486 34.32 18.73 0.03
CA LEU A 486 33.04 19.05 -0.60
C LEU A 486 33.02 20.45 -1.22
N ALA A 487 33.83 21.38 -0.69
CA ALA A 487 33.98 22.71 -1.26
C ALA A 487 34.64 22.72 -2.65
N GLN A 488 35.24 21.60 -3.07
CA GLN A 488 35.85 21.43 -4.38
C GLN A 488 34.83 20.99 -5.46
N LEU A 489 33.59 20.67 -5.07
CA LEU A 489 32.52 20.33 -6.01
C LEU A 489 32.03 21.61 -6.73
N PRO A 490 32.33 21.79 -8.03
CA PRO A 490 32.17 23.10 -8.68
C PRO A 490 30.71 23.50 -8.92
N SER A 491 29.80 22.53 -8.96
CA SER A 491 28.38 22.74 -9.25
C SER A 491 27.47 22.61 -8.03
N LEU A 492 28.03 22.40 -6.83
CA LEU A 492 27.24 22.09 -5.64
C LEU A 492 26.45 23.31 -5.16
N LYS A 493 25.12 23.21 -5.21
CA LYS A 493 24.17 24.27 -4.84
C LYS A 493 23.47 24.01 -3.52
N LYS A 494 23.27 22.74 -3.16
CA LYS A 494 22.61 22.33 -1.92
C LYS A 494 23.44 21.26 -1.22
N LEU A 495 23.75 21.51 0.05
CA LEU A 495 24.37 20.53 0.94
C LEU A 495 23.47 20.32 2.14
N SER A 496 23.01 19.09 2.35
CA SER A 496 22.39 18.68 3.61
C SER A 496 23.36 17.77 4.35
N LEU A 497 23.84 18.20 5.52
CA LEU A 497 24.86 17.47 6.27
C LEU A 497 24.35 17.18 7.68
N ASN A 498 24.17 15.90 8.01
CA ASN A 498 24.03 15.45 9.39
C ASN A 498 25.35 14.81 9.82
N ALA A 499 26.18 15.57 10.52
CA ALA A 499 27.55 15.20 10.88
C ALA A 499 27.77 15.36 12.39
N PRO A 500 27.41 14.35 13.21
CA PRO A 500 27.53 14.43 14.66
C PRO A 500 28.97 14.60 15.18
N GLN A 501 29.98 14.35 14.34
CA GLN A 501 31.40 14.44 14.72
C GLN A 501 32.11 15.70 14.19
N ALA A 502 31.43 16.55 13.41
CA ALA A 502 32.03 17.78 12.90
C ALA A 502 32.12 18.84 14.01
N SER A 503 33.26 19.51 14.12
CA SER A 503 33.42 20.64 15.05
C SER A 503 32.70 21.88 14.53
N GLU A 504 32.33 22.80 15.42
CA GLU A 504 31.73 24.08 15.01
C GLU A 504 32.67 24.87 14.09
N GLU A 505 33.98 24.87 14.38
CA GLU A 505 35.01 25.50 13.57
C GLU A 505 35.11 24.87 12.19
N GLY A 506 35.05 23.55 12.10
CA GLY A 506 35.06 22.79 10.85
C GLY A 506 33.85 23.14 9.98
N LEU A 507 32.66 23.15 10.57
CA LEU A 507 31.42 23.53 9.89
C LEU A 507 31.42 25.00 9.45
N LYS A 508 32.00 25.89 10.25
CA LYS A 508 32.18 27.29 9.87
C LYS A 508 33.10 27.42 8.66
N ARG A 509 34.27 26.78 8.68
CA ARG A 509 35.20 26.76 7.54
C ARG A 509 34.55 26.20 6.27
N LEU A 510 33.74 25.16 6.42
CA LEU A 510 32.99 24.57 5.30
C LEU A 510 32.01 25.57 4.68
N ARG A 511 31.24 26.30 5.51
CA ARG A 511 30.33 27.35 5.04
C ARG A 511 31.08 28.49 4.34
N ASP A 512 32.19 28.93 4.94
CA ASP A 512 33.04 30.00 4.39
C ASP A 512 33.65 29.59 3.03
N ALA A 513 33.98 28.30 2.86
CA ALA A 513 34.51 27.75 1.62
C ALA A 513 33.44 27.54 0.53
N MET A 514 32.15 27.55 0.86
CA MET A 514 31.05 27.33 -0.07
C MET A 514 29.97 28.43 0.02
N PRO A 515 30.32 29.71 -0.19
CA PRO A 515 29.41 30.85 0.04
C PRO A 515 28.17 30.84 -0.88
N ASN A 516 28.23 30.15 -2.02
CA ASN A 516 27.13 30.03 -2.98
C ASN A 516 26.31 28.73 -2.82
N CYS A 517 26.65 27.89 -1.83
CA CYS A 517 25.94 26.65 -1.54
C CYS A 517 24.96 26.87 -0.38
N THR A 518 23.70 26.48 -0.58
CA THR A 518 22.72 26.44 0.52
C THR A 518 23.02 25.22 1.39
N ALA A 519 23.73 25.42 2.50
CA ALA A 519 24.07 24.37 3.45
C ALA A 519 23.06 24.29 4.60
N ARG A 520 22.38 23.15 4.76
CA ARG A 520 21.62 22.78 5.95
C ARG A 520 22.42 21.77 6.75
N ILE A 521 22.81 22.13 7.96
CA ILE A 521 23.69 21.31 8.79
C ILE A 521 22.99 20.99 10.09
N TYR A 522 22.91 19.70 10.42
CA TYR A 522 22.28 19.17 11.61
C TYR A 522 23.37 18.55 12.50
N GLN A 523 23.44 18.99 13.76
CA GLN A 523 24.24 18.35 14.81
C GLN A 523 23.27 17.71 15.81
N LEU A 524 23.60 16.50 16.29
CA LEU A 524 22.82 15.83 17.34
C LEU A 524 22.95 16.64 18.64
N GLY A 525 21.96 17.48 18.95
CA GLY A 525 21.97 18.32 20.16
C GLY A 525 21.02 19.53 20.19
N GLU A 526 20.40 19.93 19.07
CA GLU A 526 19.42 21.04 19.03
C GLU A 526 18.15 20.68 18.26
#